data_AF-A0A931DCV1-F1
#
_entry.id   AF-A0A931DCV1-F1
#
_cell.length_a   1.000
_cell.length_b   1.000
_cell.length_c   1.000
_cell.angle_alpha   90.00
_cell.angle_beta   90.00
_cell.angle_gamma   90.00
#
_symmetry.space_group_name_H-M   'P 1'
#
loop_
_entity.id
_entity.type
_entity.pdbx_description
1 polymer ?
#
loop_
_entity_poly.entity_id
_entity_poly.type
_entity_poly.pdbx_seq_one_letter_code
_entity_poly.pdbx_strand_id
1 'polypeptide(L)'
;MHADSRGTYGGQRVHAELTLGLSIAVGHGAVEMLMRRAGLRGLPGSRRRRPVHQTPTAADLVDRQFARTEPDRLWVTDIERHEALTNRAVVKGHRPWPVAAGRVKQRAA
;
A
#
# COMPACT_ATOMS: atom_id res chain seq x y z
N MET A 1 23.04 8.45 -24.80
CA MET A 1 22.20 7.43 -24.12
C MET A 1 20.84 7.95 -23.68
N HIS A 2 20.75 8.89 -22.72
CA HIS A 2 19.43 9.39 -22.27
C HIS A 2 18.64 10.05 -23.42
N ALA A 3 19.29 10.94 -24.18
CA ALA A 3 18.72 11.57 -25.38
C ALA A 3 18.39 10.54 -26.46
N ASP A 4 19.29 9.59 -26.74
CA ASP A 4 19.08 8.51 -27.72
C ASP A 4 17.87 7.63 -27.34
N SER A 5 17.62 7.43 -26.04
CA SER A 5 16.43 6.74 -25.52
C SER A 5 15.15 7.60 -25.51
N ARG A 6 15.21 8.82 -26.07
CA ARG A 6 14.13 9.83 -26.06
C ARG A 6 13.63 10.17 -24.65
N GLY A 7 14.53 10.18 -23.67
CA GLY A 7 14.20 10.44 -22.26
C GLY A 7 13.60 9.25 -21.50
N THR A 8 13.53 8.06 -22.11
CA THR A 8 12.97 6.87 -21.45
C THR A 8 13.86 6.35 -20.33
N TYR A 9 15.19 6.42 -20.49
CA TYR A 9 16.11 5.83 -19.53
C TYR A 9 16.37 6.78 -18.36
N GLY A 10 16.11 6.32 -17.14
CA GLY A 10 16.56 6.98 -15.90
C GLY A 10 17.96 6.54 -15.48
N GLY A 11 18.42 7.03 -14.33
CA GLY A 11 19.78 6.79 -13.84
C GLY A 11 20.16 5.32 -13.77
N GLN A 12 19.26 4.45 -13.31
CA GLN A 12 19.50 3.01 -13.24
C GLN A 12 19.72 2.36 -14.62
N ARG A 13 18.93 2.73 -15.63
CA ARG A 13 19.06 2.17 -16.98
C ARG A 13 20.30 2.70 -17.70
N VAL A 14 20.62 3.98 -17.53
CA VAL A 14 21.85 4.58 -18.06
C VAL A 14 23.09 3.97 -17.38
N HIS A 15 23.04 3.74 -16.06
CA HIS A 15 24.11 3.05 -15.34
C HIS A 15 24.31 1.62 -15.87
N ALA A 16 23.22 0.87 -16.06
CA ALA A 16 23.31 -0.48 -16.62
C ALA A 16 23.92 -0.48 -18.04
N GLU A 17 23.53 0.46 -18.90
CA GLU A 17 24.12 0.58 -20.24
C GLU A 17 25.61 0.90 -20.20
N LEU A 18 26.04 1.81 -19.32
CA LEU A 18 27.46 2.16 -19.15
C LEU A 18 28.27 0.98 -18.63
N THR A 19 27.79 0.28 -17.59
CA THR A 19 28.55 -0.79 -16.94
C THR A 19 28.47 -2.13 -17.67
N LEU A 20 27.28 -2.53 -18.13
CA LEU A 20 27.07 -3.84 -18.78
C LEU A 20 27.20 -3.78 -20.31
N GLY A 21 26.75 -2.69 -20.93
CA GLY A 21 26.80 -2.53 -22.38
C GLY A 21 28.17 -2.05 -22.88
N LEU A 22 28.76 -1.07 -22.18
CA LEU A 22 30.02 -0.43 -22.58
C LEU A 22 31.22 -0.78 -21.68
N SER A 23 31.04 -1.58 -20.64
CA SER A 23 32.11 -1.96 -19.69
C SER A 23 32.81 -0.77 -19.02
N ILE A 24 32.11 0.37 -18.87
CA ILE A 24 32.60 1.56 -18.19
C ILE A 24 32.28 1.44 -16.70
N ALA A 25 33.32 1.50 -15.86
CA ALA A 25 33.16 1.53 -14.41
C ALA A 25 32.61 2.90 -13.98
N VAL A 26 31.44 2.89 -13.34
CA VAL A 26 30.80 4.09 -12.82
C VAL A 26 30.48 3.88 -11.35
N GLY A 27 30.73 4.91 -10.52
CA GLY A 27 30.40 4.85 -9.11
C GLY A 27 28.89 4.73 -8.87
N HIS A 28 28.52 4.01 -7.81
CA HIS A 28 27.12 3.86 -7.41
C HIS A 28 26.47 5.23 -7.22
N GLY A 29 25.32 5.47 -7.86
CA GLY A 29 24.60 6.74 -7.79
C GLY A 29 25.22 7.93 -8.54
N ALA A 30 26.41 7.78 -9.16
CA ALA A 30 27.05 8.88 -9.89
C ALA A 30 26.21 9.34 -11.10
N VAL A 31 25.63 8.39 -11.83
CA VAL A 31 24.72 8.69 -12.96
C VAL A 31 23.48 9.44 -12.47
N GLU A 32 22.87 9.00 -11.38
CA GLU A 32 21.68 9.64 -10.81
C GLU A 32 21.98 11.07 -10.36
N MET A 33 23.12 11.29 -9.70
CA MET A 33 23.59 12.62 -9.31
C MET A 33 23.77 13.52 -10.53
N LEU A 34 24.45 13.04 -11.58
CA LEU A 34 24.69 13.83 -12.81
C LEU A 34 23.39 14.14 -13.53
N MET A 35 22.49 13.17 -13.65
CA MET A 35 21.16 13.39 -14.24
C MET A 35 20.36 14.42 -13.44
N ARG A 36 20.38 14.36 -12.10
CA ARG A 36 19.72 15.34 -11.24
C ARG A 36 20.29 16.74 -11.45
N ARG A 37 21.62 16.90 -11.50
CA ARG A 37 22.28 18.20 -11.77
C ARG A 37 21.92 18.74 -13.15
N ALA A 38 21.75 17.87 -14.14
CA ALA A 38 21.37 18.22 -15.50
C ALA A 38 19.85 18.39 -15.70
N GLY A 39 19.03 18.22 -14.67
CA GLY A 39 17.56 18.29 -14.78
C GLY A 39 16.92 17.15 -15.59
N LEU A 40 17.67 16.07 -15.85
CA LEU A 40 17.23 14.92 -16.62
C LEU A 40 16.51 13.91 -15.73
N ARG A 41 15.38 13.39 -16.22
CA ARG A 41 14.59 12.36 -15.55
C ARG A 41 14.15 11.31 -16.55
N GLY A 42 14.30 10.04 -16.19
CA GLY A 42 13.76 8.94 -16.96
C GLY A 42 12.25 8.81 -16.78
N LEU A 43 11.60 8.06 -17.67
CA LEU A 43 10.22 7.65 -17.45
C LEU A 43 10.13 6.70 -16.26
N PRO A 44 9.05 6.77 -15.46
CA PRO A 44 8.83 5.84 -14.37
C PRO A 44 8.79 4.41 -14.91
N GLY A 45 9.43 3.47 -14.20
CA GLY A 45 9.33 2.06 -14.54
C GLY A 45 7.88 1.60 -14.47
N SER A 46 7.48 0.73 -15.41
CA SER A 46 6.17 0.09 -15.32
C SER A 46 6.12 -0.75 -14.05
N ARG A 47 5.13 -0.49 -13.18
CA ARG A 47 4.91 -1.32 -12.00
C ARG A 47 4.42 -2.68 -12.50
N ARG A 48 5.28 -3.70 -12.42
CA ARG A 48 4.90 -5.09 -12.75
C ARG A 48 3.73 -5.47 -11.85
N ARG A 49 2.58 -5.80 -12.46
CA ARG A 49 1.44 -6.35 -11.73
C ARG A 49 1.91 -7.65 -11.06
N ARG A 50 1.57 -7.82 -9.77
CA ARG A 50 1.78 -9.11 -9.12
C ARG A 50 0.92 -10.14 -9.85
N PRO A 51 1.46 -11.31 -10.21
CA PRO A 51 0.65 -12.36 -10.82
C PRO A 51 -0.46 -12.74 -9.83
N VAL A 52 -1.68 -12.86 -10.33
CA VAL A 52 -2.81 -13.41 -9.57
C VAL A 52 -2.74 -14.92 -9.75
N HIS A 53 -2.43 -15.64 -8.67
CA HIS A 53 -2.47 -17.10 -8.68
C HIS A 53 -3.92 -17.54 -8.50
N GLN A 54 -4.49 -18.20 -9.52
CA GLN A 54 -5.83 -18.80 -9.43
C GLN A 54 -5.81 -20.18 -8.74
N THR A 55 -4.62 -20.76 -8.57
CA THR A 55 -4.43 -22.02 -7.86
C THR A 55 -4.49 -21.79 -6.35
N PRO A 56 -5.34 -22.52 -5.61
CA PRO A 56 -5.33 -22.48 -4.16
C PRO A 56 -3.95 -22.84 -3.61
N THR A 57 -3.51 -22.12 -2.59
CA THR A 57 -2.24 -22.41 -1.89
C THR A 57 -2.28 -23.76 -1.16
N ALA A 58 -3.47 -24.22 -0.78
CA ALA A 58 -3.70 -25.49 -0.09
C ALA A 58 -5.00 -26.15 -0.57
N ALA A 59 -5.10 -27.46 -0.39
CA ALA A 59 -6.33 -28.21 -0.64
C ALA A 59 -7.42 -27.78 0.35
N ASP A 60 -8.67 -27.69 -0.13
CA ASP A 60 -9.84 -27.50 0.73
C ASP A 60 -10.20 -28.84 1.38
N LEU A 61 -9.85 -29.02 2.65
CA LEU A 61 -10.08 -30.28 3.36
C LEU A 61 -11.55 -30.50 3.73
N VAL A 62 -12.40 -29.48 3.59
CA VAL A 62 -13.80 -29.55 4.00
C VAL A 62 -14.77 -29.38 2.84
N ASP A 63 -14.27 -29.20 1.60
CA ASP A 63 -15.06 -28.97 0.39
C ASP A 63 -16.17 -27.91 0.57
N ARG A 64 -15.86 -26.85 1.33
CA ARG A 64 -16.82 -25.81 1.75
C ARG A 64 -18.09 -26.33 2.45
N GLN A 65 -18.06 -27.53 3.04
CA GLN A 65 -19.14 -28.14 3.81
C GLN A 65 -18.95 -27.87 5.30
N PHE A 66 -19.61 -26.83 5.80
CA PHE A 66 -19.47 -26.39 7.20
C PHE A 66 -20.48 -27.04 8.17
N ALA A 67 -21.52 -27.72 7.67
CA ALA A 67 -22.54 -28.35 8.51
C ALA A 67 -22.02 -29.67 9.13
N ARG A 68 -22.19 -29.85 10.45
CA ARG A 68 -21.85 -31.08 11.19
C ARG A 68 -22.96 -31.43 12.18
N THR A 69 -23.12 -32.72 12.45
CA THR A 69 -24.18 -33.27 13.30
C THR A 69 -23.86 -33.19 14.79
N GLU A 70 -22.59 -33.03 15.15
CA GLU A 70 -22.10 -33.03 16.54
C GLU A 70 -21.13 -31.86 16.77
N PRO A 71 -21.05 -31.34 18.01
CA PRO A 71 -19.98 -30.44 18.44
C PRO A 71 -18.58 -31.05 18.24
N ASP A 72 -17.54 -30.22 18.25
CA ASP A 72 -16.12 -30.63 18.18
C ASP A 72 -15.70 -31.41 16.91
N ARG A 73 -16.51 -31.37 15.84
CA ARG A 73 -16.21 -31.99 14.54
C ARG A 73 -15.57 -31.05 13.52
N LEU A 74 -15.74 -29.74 13.68
CA LEU A 74 -15.16 -28.71 12.81
C LEU A 74 -15.03 -27.39 13.59
N TRP A 75 -13.86 -26.78 13.53
CA TRP A 75 -13.60 -25.47 14.11
C TRP A 75 -13.49 -24.45 12.97
N VAL A 76 -14.45 -23.53 12.90
CA VAL A 76 -14.49 -22.48 11.87
C VAL A 76 -14.32 -21.14 12.55
N THR A 77 -13.46 -20.30 12.00
CA THR A 77 -13.29 -18.91 12.41
C THR A 77 -13.17 -18.05 11.17
N ASP A 78 -13.78 -16.87 11.20
CA ASP A 78 -13.60 -15.84 10.17
C ASP A 78 -12.57 -14.81 10.65
N ILE A 79 -11.79 -14.29 9.72
CA ILE A 79 -10.83 -13.21 10.00
C ILE A 79 -11.40 -11.94 9.38
N GLU A 80 -12.10 -11.18 10.20
CA GLU A 80 -12.57 -9.86 9.80
C GLU A 80 -11.41 -8.85 9.89
N ARG A 81 -11.15 -8.13 8.80
CA ARG A 81 -10.20 -7.02 8.82
C ARG A 81 -10.87 -5.82 9.49
N HIS A 82 -10.52 -5.57 10.75
CA HIS A 82 -10.81 -4.28 11.37
C HIS A 82 -9.78 -3.24 10.94
N GLU A 83 -10.25 -2.12 10.37
CA GLU A 83 -9.38 -0.98 10.11
C GLU A 83 -8.98 -0.35 11.43
N ALA A 84 -7.73 -0.56 11.84
CA ALA A 84 -7.12 0.30 12.84
C ALA A 84 -6.93 1.67 12.17
N LEU A 85 -7.89 2.58 12.35
CA LEU A 85 -7.68 3.99 12.09
C LEU A 85 -6.59 4.45 13.05
N THR A 86 -5.33 4.33 12.66
CA THR A 86 -4.19 5.03 13.29
C THR A 86 -4.27 6.52 12.96
N ASN A 87 -5.43 7.12 13.23
CA ASN A 87 -5.68 8.53 13.12
C ASN A 87 -5.90 9.05 14.53
N ARG A 88 -4.93 9.79 15.04
CA ARG A 88 -4.89 10.38 16.39
C ARG A 88 -5.90 11.55 16.54
N ALA A 89 -6.99 11.54 15.79
CA ALA A 89 -7.91 12.67 15.61
C ALA A 89 -9.40 12.30 15.70
N VAL A 90 -9.75 11.13 16.24
CA VAL A 90 -11.14 10.80 16.58
C VAL A 90 -11.24 10.38 18.05
N VAL A 91 -10.86 11.29 18.94
CA VAL A 91 -11.39 11.29 20.31
C VAL A 91 -12.58 12.23 20.32
N LYS A 92 -13.74 11.70 19.92
CA LYS A 92 -15.03 12.39 20.04
C LYS A 92 -15.55 12.12 21.45
N GLY A 93 -15.30 12.99 22.42
CA GLY A 93 -15.86 12.75 23.76
C GLY A 93 -15.41 13.56 24.96
N HIS A 94 -14.36 14.39 24.92
CA HIS A 94 -14.04 15.23 26.07
C HIS A 94 -14.80 16.56 26.01
N ARG A 95 -15.84 16.66 26.82
CA ARG A 95 -16.54 17.91 27.13
C ARG A 95 -15.70 18.73 28.13
N PRO A 96 -15.31 19.98 27.83
CA PRO A 96 -14.89 20.94 28.84
C PRO A 96 -16.07 21.90 29.07
N TRP A 97 -16.83 21.75 30.15
CA TRP A 97 -17.93 22.69 30.44
C TRP A 97 -17.40 24.09 30.84
N PRO A 98 -18.18 25.18 30.75
CA PRO A 98 -19.27 25.42 31.72
C PRO A 98 -20.62 25.82 31.12
N VAL A 99 -21.63 25.57 31.95
CA VAL A 99 -23.07 25.72 31.76
C VAL A 99 -23.46 27.21 31.72
N ALA A 100 -24.41 27.57 30.86
CA ALA A 100 -25.33 28.68 31.13
C ALA A 100 -26.76 28.12 31.19
N ALA A 101 -27.38 28.27 32.35
CA ALA A 101 -28.72 27.79 32.65
C ALA A 101 -29.77 28.70 31.99
N GLY A 102 -30.76 28.11 31.32
CA GLY A 102 -31.94 28.80 30.85
C GLY A 102 -33.09 27.81 30.69
N ARG A 103 -34.01 27.82 31.66
CA ARG A 103 -35.35 27.18 31.60
C ARG A 103 -36.02 27.50 30.26
N VAL A 104 -36.88 26.66 29.68
CA VAL A 104 -38.27 26.45 30.14
C VAL A 104 -38.80 25.15 29.51
N LYS A 105 -39.40 24.29 30.36
CA LYS A 105 -40.33 23.24 29.93
C LYS A 105 -41.64 23.88 29.48
N GLN A 106 -42.16 23.48 28.33
CA GLN A 106 -43.61 23.33 28.19
C GLN A 106 -43.93 21.93 27.64
N ARG A 107 -44.88 21.28 28.31
CA ARG A 107 -45.50 20.00 27.96
C ARG A 107 -46.90 20.30 27.43
N ALA A 108 -47.37 19.35 26.61
CA ALA A 108 -48.76 19.01 26.29
C ALA A 108 -49.48 20.01 25.36
N ALA A 109 -50.39 19.57 24.49
CA ALA A 109 -51.17 18.32 24.49
C ALA A 109 -51.10 17.58 23.15
#